data_AF-A0A9P8G501-F1
#
_entry.id   AF-A0A9P8G501-F1
#
_cell.length_a   1.000
_cell.length_b   1.000
_cell.length_c   1.000
_cell.angle_alpha   90.00
_cell.angle_beta   90.00
_cell.angle_gamma   90.00
#
_symmetry.space_group_name_H-M   'P 1'
#
loop_
_entity.id
_entity.type
_entity.pdbx_description
1 polymer ?
#
loop_
_entity_poly.entity_id
_entity_poly.type
_entity_poly.pdbx_seq_one_letter_code
_entity_poly.pdbx_strand_id
1 'polypeptide(L)'
;MAHEDLILHLNLLYQTFAALHYISADDIISPPIPIDLAAAHEAGLSSEAVALLQRLPQLRSELSSLAILSDGSQPVCYVEDSLDWSRTPTYQDEPEISEHAFVLSNPNIYGTSLIYDTISEKMLPWLAWGKHVDLEISEIEDAFALDDAKSVREIMGPWIAKLIGLEWVPCNEELITEPDEDDLRASKGNVDILDQHQAQFIKFSMRDVYLAAGWDDKADDLESAKKGYDDDLFEVKKQEWIRKTQETLDQAYEEGWQWSRVRTTLGLGNSQRVKLLDDWLPEGQQPKRIEI
;
A
#
# COMPACT_ATOMS: atom_id res chain seq x y z
N MET A 1 3.78 20.71 19.61
CA MET A 1 2.75 21.37 18.80
C MET A 1 1.72 20.31 18.46
N ALA A 2 0.43 20.66 18.36
CA ALA A 2 -0.62 19.68 18.07
C ALA A 2 -0.43 19.07 16.67
N HIS A 3 -0.70 17.77 16.53
CA HIS A 3 -0.69 17.00 15.28
C HIS A 3 0.66 16.83 14.54
N GLU A 4 1.79 17.18 15.14
CA GLU A 4 3.11 17.03 14.49
C GLU A 4 3.44 15.58 14.14
N ASP A 5 2.99 14.62 14.95
CA ASP A 5 3.19 13.20 14.67
C ASP A 5 2.51 12.79 13.36
N LEU A 6 1.30 13.28 13.09
CA LEU A 6 0.61 13.03 11.83
C LEU A 6 1.37 13.63 10.65
N ILE A 7 1.73 14.91 10.74
CA ILE A 7 2.46 15.62 9.67
C ILE A 7 3.78 14.90 9.35
N LEU A 8 4.53 14.53 10.39
CA LEU A 8 5.83 13.87 10.26
C LEU A 8 5.70 12.50 9.60
N HIS A 9 4.81 11.63 10.11
CA HIS A 9 4.70 10.26 9.60
C HIS A 9 4.06 10.21 8.21
N LEU A 10 3.08 11.06 7.93
CA LEU A 10 2.47 11.13 6.60
C LEU A 10 3.48 11.62 5.56
N ASN A 11 4.25 12.66 5.89
CA ASN A 11 5.33 13.13 5.01
C ASN A 11 6.38 12.04 4.79
N LEU A 12 6.83 11.37 5.87
CA LEU A 12 7.82 10.30 5.76
C LEU A 12 7.30 9.13 4.92
N LEU A 13 6.02 8.77 5.04
CA LEU A 13 5.39 7.72 4.23
C LEU A 13 5.44 8.09 2.74
N TYR A 14 4.99 9.28 2.35
CA TYR A 14 4.99 9.71 0.95
C TYR A 14 6.41 9.85 0.37
N GLN A 15 7.34 10.39 1.16
CA GLN A 15 8.76 10.44 0.75
C GLN A 15 9.36 9.03 0.58
N THR A 16 8.92 8.06 1.39
CA THR A 16 9.33 6.66 1.23
C THR A 16 8.76 6.06 -0.05
N PHE A 17 7.49 6.32 -0.38
CA PHE A 17 6.92 5.89 -1.66
C PHE A 17 7.64 6.48 -2.87
N ALA A 18 7.93 7.79 -2.84
CA ALA A 18 8.66 8.44 -3.92
C ALA A 18 10.10 7.92 -4.04
N ALA A 19 10.78 7.66 -2.92
CA ALA A 19 12.12 7.08 -2.93
C ALA A 19 12.17 5.67 -3.51
N LEU A 20 11.08 4.91 -3.35
CA LEU A 20 10.92 3.59 -3.95
C LEU A 20 10.29 3.65 -5.35
N HIS A 21 10.20 4.82 -5.98
CA HIS A 21 9.62 4.98 -7.33
C HIS A 21 8.19 4.43 -7.46
N TYR A 22 7.46 4.36 -6.34
CA TYR A 22 6.06 3.91 -6.35
C TYR A 22 5.11 5.02 -6.79
N ILE A 23 5.47 6.27 -6.46
CA ILE A 23 4.84 7.50 -6.94
C ILE A 23 5.92 8.44 -7.45
N SER A 24 5.55 9.46 -8.23
CA SER A 24 6.49 10.54 -8.53
C SER A 24 6.66 11.45 -7.32
N ALA A 25 7.86 11.96 -7.11
CA ALA A 25 8.08 13.02 -6.12
C ALA A 25 7.27 14.29 -6.44
N ASP A 26 6.98 14.53 -7.74
CA ASP A 26 6.16 15.66 -8.21
C ASP A 26 4.67 15.51 -7.88
N ASP A 27 4.23 14.29 -7.53
CA ASP A 27 2.86 14.00 -7.12
C ASP A 27 2.60 14.38 -5.66
N ILE A 28 3.66 14.63 -4.88
CA ILE A 28 3.55 15.08 -3.49
C ILE A 28 3.30 16.59 -3.47
N ILE A 29 2.08 16.97 -3.10
CA ILE A 29 1.70 18.37 -2.90
C ILE A 29 2.22 18.81 -1.53
N SER A 30 3.14 19.75 -1.53
CA SER A 30 3.69 20.33 -0.30
C SER A 30 2.73 21.36 0.30
N PRO A 31 2.54 21.36 1.63
CA PRO A 31 1.76 22.39 2.30
C PRO A 31 2.41 23.79 2.16
N PRO A 32 1.63 24.90 2.26
CA PRO A 32 0.20 24.93 2.57
C PRO A 32 -0.69 24.53 1.38
N ILE A 33 -1.64 23.63 1.63
CA ILE A 33 -2.57 23.15 0.61
C ILE A 33 -3.77 24.10 0.49
N PRO A 34 -4.12 24.59 -0.71
CA PRO A 34 -5.27 25.48 -0.90
C PRO A 34 -6.57 24.67 -0.89
N ILE A 35 -7.20 24.56 0.28
CA ILE A 35 -8.49 23.90 0.47
C ILE A 35 -9.62 24.92 0.28
N ASP A 36 -10.66 24.55 -0.48
CA ASP A 36 -11.89 25.35 -0.56
C ASP A 36 -12.62 25.33 0.80
N LEU A 37 -12.60 26.48 1.47
CA LEU A 37 -13.23 26.65 2.78
C LEU A 37 -14.75 26.54 2.73
N ALA A 38 -15.39 26.92 1.62
CA ALA A 38 -16.84 26.78 1.47
C ALA A 38 -17.21 25.30 1.37
N ALA A 39 -16.53 24.55 0.49
CA ALA A 39 -16.75 23.11 0.35
C ALA A 39 -16.44 22.35 1.65
N ALA A 40 -15.36 22.71 2.35
CA ALA A 40 -15.01 22.07 3.62
C ALA A 40 -16.04 22.31 4.73
N HIS A 41 -16.58 23.53 4.83
CA HIS A 41 -17.64 23.84 5.79
C HIS A 41 -18.99 23.21 5.39
N GLU A 42 -19.31 23.13 4.10
CA GLU A 42 -20.51 22.43 3.60
C GLU A 42 -20.44 20.92 3.89
N ALA A 43 -19.25 20.31 3.80
CA ALA A 43 -18.99 18.94 4.24
C ALA A 43 -19.04 18.77 5.78
N GLY A 44 -19.11 19.86 6.54
CA GLY A 44 -19.21 19.84 8.01
C GLY A 44 -17.89 19.58 8.73
N LEU A 45 -16.75 19.96 8.14
CA LEU A 45 -15.46 19.97 8.83
C LEU A 45 -15.34 21.21 9.73
N SER A 46 -14.80 21.01 10.93
CA SER A 46 -14.42 22.09 11.85
C SER A 46 -13.25 22.93 11.31
N SER A 47 -13.15 24.19 11.73
CA SER A 47 -12.03 25.07 11.33
C SER A 47 -10.66 24.52 11.73
N GLU A 48 -10.59 23.79 12.84
CA GLU A 48 -9.39 23.10 13.32
C GLU A 48 -8.98 21.96 12.37
N ALA A 49 -9.93 21.13 11.93
CA ALA A 49 -9.68 20.06 10.97
C ALA A 49 -9.20 20.63 9.62
N VAL A 50 -9.86 21.69 9.12
CA VAL A 50 -9.45 22.37 7.89
C VAL A 50 -8.05 22.96 8.01
N ALA A 51 -7.74 23.64 9.12
CA ALA A 51 -6.42 24.18 9.36
C ALA A 51 -5.32 23.10 9.43
N LEU A 52 -5.64 21.91 9.95
CA LEU A 52 -4.72 20.78 9.92
C LEU A 52 -4.54 20.24 8.50
N LEU A 53 -5.63 20.03 7.74
CA LEU A 53 -5.57 19.54 6.37
C LEU A 53 -4.72 20.44 5.46
N GLN A 54 -4.78 21.77 5.65
CA GLN A 54 -3.94 22.73 4.93
C GLN A 54 -2.44 22.56 5.24
N ARG A 55 -2.08 21.96 6.38
CA ARG A 55 -0.70 21.71 6.82
C ARG A 55 -0.18 20.32 6.47
N LEU A 56 -1.06 19.40 6.07
CA LEU A 56 -0.66 18.04 5.71
C LEU A 56 -0.11 17.99 4.28
N PRO A 57 0.93 17.17 4.01
CA PRO A 57 1.23 16.80 2.64
C PRO A 57 0.08 15.98 2.05
N GLN A 58 -0.16 16.11 0.75
CA GLN A 58 -1.20 15.37 0.03
C GLN A 58 -0.65 14.80 -1.28
N LEU A 59 -1.34 13.83 -1.87
CA LEU A 59 -0.99 13.29 -3.18
C LEU A 59 -1.96 13.83 -4.25
N ARG A 60 -1.46 14.07 -5.46
CA ARG A 60 -2.32 14.49 -6.59
C ARG A 60 -3.33 13.40 -6.97
N SER A 61 -4.58 13.80 -7.20
CA SER A 61 -5.75 12.93 -7.46
C SER A 61 -5.81 12.41 -8.91
N GLU A 62 -4.72 11.85 -9.44
CA GLU A 62 -4.82 11.06 -10.69
C GLU A 62 -5.12 9.59 -10.32
N LEU A 63 -6.41 9.28 -10.25
CA LEU A 63 -7.03 8.01 -9.82
C LEU A 63 -6.48 6.73 -10.48
N SER A 64 -5.78 6.85 -11.62
CA SER A 64 -5.20 5.71 -12.35
C SER A 64 -3.75 5.39 -11.98
N SER A 65 -3.14 6.08 -11.01
CA SER A 65 -1.72 5.90 -10.66
C SER A 65 -1.43 5.95 -9.16
N LEU A 66 -2.46 5.89 -8.30
CA LEU A 66 -2.29 6.04 -6.85
C LEU A 66 -1.81 4.75 -6.18
N ALA A 67 -0.81 4.94 -5.31
CA ALA A 67 -0.30 3.95 -4.39
C ALA A 67 -1.42 3.28 -3.58
N ILE A 68 -1.64 1.98 -3.80
CA ILE A 68 -2.47 1.15 -2.94
C ILE A 68 -1.65 0.87 -1.68
N LEU A 69 -2.09 1.41 -0.54
CA LEU A 69 -1.56 1.06 0.76
C LEU A 69 -1.74 -0.45 1.00
N SER A 70 -0.94 -1.05 1.87
CA SER A 70 -0.94 -2.51 2.08
C SER A 70 -2.28 -3.11 2.50
N ASP A 71 -3.16 -2.28 3.09
CA ASP A 71 -4.51 -2.65 3.50
C ASP A 71 -5.54 -2.47 2.38
N GLY A 72 -5.06 -2.16 1.17
CA GLY A 72 -5.87 -1.94 -0.01
C GLY A 72 -6.46 -0.53 -0.10
N SER A 73 -6.05 0.40 0.76
CA SER A 73 -6.60 1.76 0.80
C SER A 73 -5.82 2.74 -0.07
N GLN A 74 -6.48 3.80 -0.55
CA GLN A 74 -5.88 4.80 -1.42
C GLN A 74 -5.86 6.16 -0.71
N PRO A 75 -4.73 6.88 -0.69
CA PRO A 75 -4.68 8.24 -0.17
C PRO A 75 -5.69 9.16 -0.89
N VAL A 76 -6.25 10.12 -0.16
CA VAL A 76 -7.22 11.08 -0.68
C VAL A 76 -6.61 12.47 -0.89
N CYS A 77 -7.22 13.28 -1.76
CA CYS A 77 -6.78 14.63 -2.07
C CYS A 77 -7.89 15.65 -1.76
N TYR A 78 -7.56 16.70 -0.99
CA TYR A 78 -8.50 17.73 -0.52
C TYR A 78 -8.46 19.03 -1.34
N VAL A 79 -7.88 18.98 -2.54
CA VAL A 79 -7.84 20.13 -3.48
C VAL A 79 -9.07 20.15 -4.40
N GLU A 80 -10.01 19.23 -4.20
CA GLU A 80 -11.22 19.11 -5.00
C GLU A 80 -12.32 20.07 -4.55
N ASP A 81 -13.18 20.45 -5.50
CA ASP A 81 -14.28 21.41 -5.28
C ASP A 81 -15.44 20.83 -4.45
N SER A 82 -15.45 19.51 -4.19
CA SER A 82 -16.41 18.83 -3.31
C SER A 82 -15.67 17.94 -2.32
N LEU A 83 -16.00 18.11 -1.04
CA LEU A 83 -15.39 17.39 0.08
C LEU A 83 -16.42 16.57 0.85
N ASP A 84 -17.55 16.23 0.25
CA ASP A 84 -18.64 15.52 0.92
C ASP A 84 -18.16 14.15 1.47
N TRP A 85 -17.20 13.53 0.79
CA TRP A 85 -16.56 12.27 1.19
C TRP A 85 -15.61 12.41 2.40
N SER A 86 -15.19 13.62 2.75
CA SER A 86 -14.13 13.86 3.76
C SER A 86 -14.48 13.34 5.16
N ARG A 87 -15.78 13.13 5.41
CA ARG A 87 -16.33 12.57 6.64
C ARG A 87 -17.05 11.24 6.42
N THR A 88 -16.90 10.62 5.25
CA THR A 88 -17.59 9.38 4.88
C THR A 88 -16.57 8.25 4.67
N PRO A 89 -16.24 7.48 5.72
CA PRO A 89 -15.27 6.40 5.62
C PRO A 89 -15.75 5.18 4.81
N THR A 90 -17.02 5.06 4.44
CA THR A 90 -17.53 3.95 3.61
C THR A 90 -18.42 4.45 2.47
N TYR A 91 -18.58 3.65 1.41
CA TYR A 91 -19.49 3.97 0.30
C TYR A 91 -20.96 3.59 0.57
N GLN A 92 -21.23 2.87 1.67
CA GLN A 92 -22.52 2.22 1.91
C GLN A 92 -23.33 2.88 3.01
N ASP A 93 -22.66 3.44 4.02
CA ASP A 93 -23.30 4.10 5.15
C ASP A 93 -22.89 5.58 5.14
N GLU A 94 -23.75 6.45 5.66
CA GLU A 94 -23.47 7.85 5.95
C GLU A 94 -23.15 8.03 7.46
N PRO A 95 -22.10 7.40 8.03
CA PRO A 95 -21.66 7.81 9.33
C PRO A 95 -21.04 9.18 9.22
N GLU A 96 -21.76 10.19 9.69
CA GLU A 96 -21.13 11.45 10.00
C GLU A 96 -20.17 11.25 11.18
N ILE A 97 -18.91 10.93 10.87
CA ILE A 97 -17.83 11.01 11.86
C ILE A 97 -17.76 12.44 12.41
N SER A 98 -17.18 12.61 13.59
CA SER A 98 -17.03 13.93 14.24
C SER A 98 -16.58 15.03 13.26
N GLU A 99 -17.09 16.26 13.40
CA GLU A 99 -16.61 17.45 12.65
C GLU A 99 -15.11 17.74 12.87
N HIS A 100 -14.54 17.15 13.93
CA HIS A 100 -13.12 17.21 14.25
C HIS A 100 -12.30 16.07 13.64
N ALA A 101 -12.93 15.16 12.90
CA ALA A 101 -12.28 14.03 12.26
C ALA A 101 -12.42 14.09 10.73
N PHE A 102 -11.47 13.46 10.03
CA PHE A 102 -11.47 13.40 8.58
C PHE A 102 -10.81 12.12 8.05
N VAL A 103 -11.20 11.72 6.84
CA VAL A 103 -10.71 10.52 6.14
C VAL A 103 -9.35 10.80 5.48
N LEU A 104 -8.34 9.98 5.74
CA LEU A 104 -6.99 10.07 5.16
C LEU A 104 -6.77 9.09 3.99
N SER A 105 -7.56 8.02 3.93
CA SER A 105 -7.54 7.09 2.81
C SER A 105 -8.93 6.53 2.52
N ASN A 106 -9.26 6.40 1.24
CA ASN A 106 -10.48 5.76 0.77
C ASN A 106 -10.30 4.24 0.74
N PRO A 107 -11.36 3.47 1.04
CA PRO A 107 -11.28 2.02 1.03
C PRO A 107 -11.40 1.50 -0.41
N ASN A 108 -10.82 0.34 -0.70
CA ASN A 108 -11.34 -0.48 -1.79
C ASN A 108 -12.68 -1.13 -1.34
N ILE A 109 -13.42 -1.78 -2.24
CA ILE A 109 -14.75 -2.38 -1.94
C ILE A 109 -14.76 -3.37 -0.74
N TYR A 110 -13.60 -3.83 -0.26
CA TYR A 110 -13.39 -4.66 0.93
C TYR A 110 -12.36 -4.05 1.92
N GLY A 111 -12.07 -2.75 1.78
CA GLY A 111 -10.88 -2.11 2.32
C GLY A 111 -11.07 -1.43 3.66
N THR A 112 -9.98 -0.89 4.16
CA THR A 112 -9.93 -0.11 5.40
C THR A 112 -9.75 1.37 5.07
N SER A 113 -10.54 2.26 5.65
CA SER A 113 -10.33 3.70 5.55
C SER A 113 -9.57 4.19 6.77
N LEU A 114 -8.52 4.97 6.59
CA LEU A 114 -7.85 5.60 7.74
C LEU A 114 -8.59 6.88 8.08
N ILE A 115 -8.98 7.03 9.34
CA ILE A 115 -9.62 8.25 9.85
C ILE A 115 -8.72 8.85 10.93
N TYR A 116 -8.57 10.17 10.94
CA TYR A 116 -7.86 10.89 11.99
C TYR A 116 -8.81 11.83 12.74
N ASP A 117 -8.76 11.81 14.06
CA ASP A 117 -9.49 12.75 14.92
C ASP A 117 -8.54 13.78 15.54
N THR A 118 -8.86 15.06 15.34
CA THR A 118 -8.05 16.17 15.86
C THR A 118 -8.22 16.39 17.36
N ILE A 119 -9.24 15.84 18.02
CA ILE A 119 -9.39 16.00 19.47
C ILE A 119 -8.55 14.97 20.23
N SER A 120 -8.70 13.69 19.89
CA SER A 120 -7.96 12.60 20.52
C SER A 120 -6.54 12.43 19.98
N GLU A 121 -6.22 13.07 18.84
CA GLU A 121 -4.98 12.90 18.08
C GLU A 121 -4.68 11.45 17.69
N LYS A 122 -5.73 10.64 17.53
CA LYS A 122 -5.64 9.23 17.18
C LYS A 122 -6.07 8.97 15.73
N MET A 123 -5.54 7.86 15.22
CA MET A 123 -5.94 7.26 13.96
C MET A 123 -6.79 6.02 14.21
N LEU A 124 -7.84 5.86 13.42
CA LEU A 124 -8.72 4.71 13.42
C LEU A 124 -8.73 4.05 12.03
N PRO A 125 -8.24 2.81 11.90
CA PRO A 125 -8.46 2.01 10.70
C PRO A 125 -9.90 1.50 10.69
N TRP A 126 -10.73 2.05 9.80
CA TRP A 126 -12.14 1.75 9.67
C TRP A 126 -12.38 0.69 8.60
N LEU A 127 -12.78 -0.52 9.01
CA LEU A 127 -13.09 -1.59 8.07
C LEU A 127 -14.46 -1.36 7.43
N ALA A 128 -14.52 -1.30 6.09
CA ALA A 128 -15.78 -1.22 5.35
C ALA A 128 -16.65 -2.48 5.54
N TRP A 129 -16.03 -3.64 5.81
CA TRP A 129 -16.72 -4.90 6.10
C TRP A 129 -16.14 -5.57 7.37
N GLY A 130 -16.97 -5.82 8.40
CA GLY A 130 -16.53 -6.47 9.65
C GLY A 130 -17.21 -5.92 10.92
N LYS A 131 -16.44 -5.78 12.01
CA LYS A 131 -16.89 -5.39 13.36
C LYS A 131 -17.72 -4.09 13.42
N HIS A 132 -17.68 -3.27 12.37
CA HIS A 132 -18.37 -1.99 12.25
C HIS A 132 -19.58 -2.01 11.30
N VAL A 133 -19.92 -3.16 10.67
CA VAL A 133 -21.04 -3.31 9.71
C VAL A 133 -22.36 -3.59 10.41
N ASP A 134 -22.33 -4.25 11.57
CA ASP A 134 -23.54 -4.56 12.35
C ASP A 134 -23.92 -3.42 13.32
N LEU A 135 -23.17 -2.31 13.32
CA LEU A 135 -23.45 -1.13 14.12
C LEU A 135 -23.93 -0.04 13.17
N GLU A 136 -25.23 0.28 13.20
CA GLU A 136 -25.67 1.58 12.70
C GLU A 136 -24.85 2.63 13.45
N ILE A 137 -24.11 3.48 12.74
CA ILE A 137 -23.10 4.34 13.38
C ILE A 137 -23.76 5.40 14.29
N SER A 138 -25.09 5.55 14.20
CA SER A 138 -25.91 6.22 15.20
C SER A 138 -25.86 5.61 16.61
N GLU A 139 -25.31 4.41 16.80
CA GLU A 139 -25.23 3.72 18.10
C GLU A 139 -23.85 3.83 18.79
N ILE A 140 -22.83 4.42 18.13
CA ILE A 140 -21.49 4.62 18.71
C ILE A 140 -21.32 6.10 19.07
N GLU A 141 -21.45 6.43 20.36
CA GLU A 141 -21.28 7.83 20.84
C GLU A 141 -19.86 8.39 20.59
N ASP A 142 -18.84 7.54 20.54
CA ASP A 142 -17.45 7.92 20.20
C ASP A 142 -16.68 6.73 19.59
N ALA A 143 -16.51 6.74 18.25
CA ALA A 143 -15.75 5.70 17.54
C ALA A 143 -14.25 5.67 17.89
N PHE A 144 -13.70 6.77 18.41
CA PHE A 144 -12.30 6.89 18.80
C PHE A 144 -12.04 6.49 20.27
N ALA A 145 -13.10 6.23 21.04
CA ALA A 145 -13.05 5.57 22.33
C ALA A 145 -12.90 4.04 22.24
N LEU A 146 -12.99 3.47 21.03
CA LEU A 146 -12.80 2.05 20.78
C LEU A 146 -11.31 1.65 20.89
N ASP A 147 -11.06 0.39 21.29
CA ASP A 147 -9.70 -0.18 21.44
C ASP A 147 -8.86 -0.15 20.14
N ASP A 148 -9.50 0.05 18.99
CA ASP A 148 -8.87 -0.01 17.67
C ASP A 148 -8.24 1.34 17.26
N ALA A 149 -8.60 2.45 17.91
CA ALA A 149 -8.01 3.76 17.66
C ALA A 149 -6.63 3.89 18.36
N LYS A 150 -5.58 4.08 17.57
CA LYS A 150 -4.18 4.08 18.02
C LYS A 150 -3.48 5.39 17.69
N SER A 151 -2.30 5.58 18.27
CA SER A 151 -1.46 6.70 17.86
C SER A 151 -1.02 6.56 16.39
N VAL A 152 -0.77 7.69 15.73
CA VAL A 152 -0.24 7.71 14.34
C VAL A 152 0.98 6.80 14.21
N ARG A 153 1.90 6.86 15.17
CA ARG A 153 3.14 6.10 15.18
C ARG A 153 2.90 4.59 15.21
N GLU A 154 1.89 4.12 15.95
CA GLU A 154 1.56 2.69 16.04
C GLU A 154 0.95 2.13 14.76
N ILE A 155 0.35 2.98 13.92
CA ILE A 155 -0.24 2.58 12.64
C ILE A 155 0.76 2.78 11.50
N MET A 156 1.25 4.01 11.28
CA MET A 156 2.11 4.35 10.14
C MET A 156 3.57 3.94 10.35
N GLY A 157 4.06 3.89 11.60
CA GLY A 157 5.45 3.52 11.88
C GLY A 157 5.83 2.14 11.34
N PRO A 158 5.05 1.07 11.65
CA PRO A 158 5.27 -0.25 11.07
C PRO A 158 5.21 -0.28 9.54
N TRP A 159 4.36 0.54 8.91
CA TRP A 159 4.22 0.59 7.45
C TRP A 159 5.47 1.16 6.80
N ILE A 160 5.96 2.28 7.32
CA ILE A 160 7.20 2.92 6.88
C ILE A 160 8.37 1.96 7.06
N ALA A 161 8.46 1.27 8.21
CA ALA A 161 9.51 0.29 8.47
C ALA A 161 9.47 -0.88 7.45
N LYS A 162 8.28 -1.38 7.10
CA LYS A 162 8.13 -2.45 6.10
C LYS A 162 8.52 -2.02 4.69
N LEU A 163 8.24 -0.78 4.31
CA LEU A 163 8.68 -0.23 3.03
C LEU A 163 10.20 -0.05 2.99
N ILE A 164 10.79 0.51 4.05
CA ILE A 164 12.24 0.66 4.17
C ILE A 164 12.95 -0.69 4.15
N GLY A 165 12.43 -1.68 4.88
CA GLY A 165 12.95 -3.05 4.91
C GLY A 165 12.64 -3.88 3.66
N LEU A 166 11.94 -3.32 2.66
CA LEU A 166 11.45 -4.01 1.47
C LEU A 166 10.66 -5.30 1.81
N GLU A 167 9.94 -5.31 2.94
CA GLU A 167 8.92 -6.31 3.22
C GLU A 167 7.66 -6.06 2.37
N TRP A 168 7.42 -4.78 2.07
CA TRP A 168 6.45 -4.32 1.08
C TRP A 168 7.21 -3.75 -0.11
N VAL A 169 7.10 -4.42 -1.25
CA VAL A 169 7.88 -4.14 -2.45
C VAL A 169 6.97 -3.50 -3.50
N PRO A 170 7.21 -2.25 -3.89
CA PRO A 170 6.47 -1.66 -5.00
C PRO A 170 6.80 -2.37 -6.32
N CYS A 171 5.75 -2.83 -7.01
CA CYS A 171 5.83 -3.42 -8.34
C CYS A 171 4.62 -2.98 -9.16
N ASN A 172 4.87 -2.18 -10.20
CA ASN A 172 3.82 -1.48 -10.96
C ASN A 172 2.94 -0.65 -10.00
N GLU A 173 1.62 -0.86 -10.05
CA GLU A 173 0.62 -0.14 -9.24
C GLU A 173 0.33 -0.84 -7.90
N GLU A 174 1.08 -1.90 -7.55
CA GLU A 174 0.81 -2.76 -6.38
C GLU A 174 1.97 -2.74 -5.36
N LEU A 175 1.63 -2.88 -4.08
CA LEU A 175 2.58 -3.24 -3.02
C LEU A 175 2.54 -4.76 -2.81
N ILE A 176 3.66 -5.41 -3.10
CA ILE A 176 3.78 -6.87 -3.07
C ILE A 176 4.47 -7.32 -1.79
N THR A 177 3.90 -8.30 -1.11
CA THR A 177 4.51 -9.03 0.01
C THR A 177 5.01 -10.39 -0.44
N GLU A 178 5.99 -10.95 0.25
CA GLU A 178 6.31 -12.38 0.09
C GLU A 178 5.10 -13.21 0.54
N PRO A 179 4.67 -14.24 -0.23
CA PRO A 179 3.58 -15.12 0.18
C PRO A 179 3.81 -15.77 1.55
N ASP A 180 2.76 -15.81 2.36
CA ASP A 180 2.80 -16.44 3.68
C ASP A 180 2.92 -17.97 3.58
N GLU A 181 3.69 -18.57 4.47
CA GLU A 181 3.94 -20.02 4.44
C GLU A 181 2.68 -20.85 4.74
N ASP A 182 1.82 -20.37 5.64
CA ASP A 182 0.59 -21.08 6.01
C ASP A 182 -0.46 -20.93 4.91
N ASP A 183 -0.55 -19.77 4.24
CA ASP A 183 -1.40 -19.56 3.06
C ASP A 183 -0.99 -20.48 1.92
N LEU A 184 0.32 -20.54 1.63
CA LEU A 184 0.87 -21.47 0.65
C LEU A 184 0.43 -22.91 0.99
N ARG A 185 0.63 -23.36 2.24
CA ARG A 185 0.26 -24.72 2.67
C ARG A 185 -1.25 -24.98 2.55
N ALA A 186 -2.09 -23.99 2.85
CA ALA A 186 -3.54 -24.08 2.77
C ALA A 186 -4.05 -24.13 1.32
N SER A 187 -3.34 -23.50 0.38
CA SER A 187 -3.67 -23.47 -1.05
C SER A 187 -3.44 -24.79 -1.79
N LYS A 188 -2.86 -25.79 -1.13
CA LYS A 188 -2.46 -27.06 -1.74
C LYS A 188 -3.62 -27.76 -2.48
N GLY A 189 -3.46 -27.89 -3.80
CA GLY A 189 -4.45 -28.53 -4.68
C GLY A 189 -5.43 -27.59 -5.37
N ASN A 190 -5.35 -26.27 -5.12
CA ASN A 190 -6.07 -25.25 -5.89
C ASN A 190 -5.14 -24.54 -6.87
N VAL A 191 -5.29 -24.86 -8.16
CA VAL A 191 -4.44 -24.36 -9.25
C VAL A 191 -4.55 -22.85 -9.43
N ASP A 192 -5.74 -22.27 -9.24
CA ASP A 192 -5.96 -20.84 -9.46
C ASP A 192 -5.24 -20.01 -8.38
N ILE A 193 -5.21 -20.50 -7.14
CA ILE A 193 -4.49 -19.86 -6.03
C ILE A 193 -2.98 -20.07 -6.18
N LEU A 194 -2.56 -21.22 -6.72
CA LEU A 194 -1.16 -21.52 -7.00
C LEU A 194 -0.53 -20.52 -7.97
N ASP A 195 -1.22 -20.27 -9.10
CA ASP A 195 -0.75 -19.34 -10.12
C ASP A 195 -0.60 -17.91 -9.55
N GLN A 196 -1.52 -17.50 -8.67
CA GLN A 196 -1.45 -16.20 -7.98
C GLN A 196 -0.21 -16.09 -7.09
N HIS A 197 0.09 -17.12 -6.28
CA HIS A 197 1.29 -17.12 -5.44
C HIS A 197 2.59 -17.17 -6.24
N GLN A 198 2.61 -17.89 -7.36
CA GLN A 198 3.77 -17.90 -8.28
C GLN A 198 4.01 -16.52 -8.88
N ALA A 199 2.95 -15.85 -9.37
CA ALA A 199 3.03 -14.48 -9.86
C ALA A 199 3.49 -13.51 -8.75
N GLN A 200 2.96 -13.65 -7.54
CA GLN A 200 3.34 -12.85 -6.38
C GLN A 200 4.83 -12.99 -6.05
N PHE A 201 5.39 -14.20 -6.06
CA PHE A 201 6.83 -14.40 -5.85
C PHE A 201 7.70 -13.78 -6.94
N ILE A 202 7.26 -13.86 -8.21
CA ILE A 202 7.96 -13.19 -9.31
C ILE A 202 7.95 -11.69 -9.05
N LYS A 203 6.79 -11.08 -8.84
CA LYS A 203 6.67 -9.64 -8.57
C LYS A 203 7.51 -9.21 -7.35
N PHE A 204 7.51 -10.00 -6.27
CA PHE A 204 8.30 -9.74 -5.07
C PHE A 204 9.82 -9.72 -5.35
N SER A 205 10.31 -10.41 -6.38
CA SER A 205 11.72 -10.37 -6.78
C SER A 205 12.20 -9.00 -7.29
N MET A 206 11.29 -8.05 -7.54
CA MET A 206 11.65 -6.63 -7.72
C MET A 206 12.47 -6.10 -6.54
N ARG A 207 12.33 -6.70 -5.34
CA ARG A 207 13.20 -6.43 -4.19
C ARG A 207 14.69 -6.54 -4.53
N ASP A 208 15.09 -7.56 -5.28
CA ASP A 208 16.50 -7.77 -5.64
C ASP A 208 17.01 -6.67 -6.58
N VAL A 209 16.12 -6.02 -7.34
CA VAL A 209 16.43 -4.87 -8.19
C VAL A 209 16.78 -3.66 -7.32
N TYR A 210 15.98 -3.35 -6.31
CA TYR A 210 16.27 -2.28 -5.34
C TYR A 210 17.60 -2.51 -4.62
N LEU A 211 17.82 -3.74 -4.12
CA LEU A 211 19.07 -4.10 -3.43
C LEU A 211 20.28 -3.98 -4.37
N ALA A 212 20.16 -4.44 -5.61
CA ALA A 212 21.23 -4.33 -6.60
C ALA A 212 21.51 -2.88 -7.05
N ALA A 213 20.54 -1.99 -6.88
CA ALA A 213 20.69 -0.55 -7.10
C ALA A 213 21.22 0.19 -5.85
N GLY A 214 21.46 -0.51 -4.75
CA GLY A 214 22.12 0.04 -3.56
C GLY A 214 21.20 0.42 -2.41
N TRP A 215 19.93 0.00 -2.44
CA TRP A 215 19.02 0.17 -1.31
C TRP A 215 19.46 -0.72 -0.14
N ASP A 216 19.51 -0.16 1.07
CA ASP A 216 19.82 -0.91 2.29
C ASP A 216 18.55 -1.31 3.05
N ASP A 217 18.14 -2.58 2.93
CA ASP A 217 16.97 -3.15 3.60
C ASP A 217 17.21 -3.52 5.08
N LYS A 218 18.35 -3.12 5.64
CA LYS A 218 18.67 -3.22 7.08
C LYS A 218 18.79 -1.86 7.74
N ALA A 219 18.56 -0.78 7.00
CA ALA A 219 18.54 0.56 7.55
C ALA A 219 17.36 0.77 8.50
N ASP A 220 17.60 1.54 9.57
CA ASP A 220 16.56 1.92 10.54
C ASP A 220 15.70 3.11 10.09
N ASP A 221 16.16 3.84 9.06
CA ASP A 221 15.52 5.05 8.53
C ASP A 221 15.74 5.22 7.02
N LEU A 222 14.94 6.11 6.42
CA LEU A 222 14.93 6.35 4.98
C LEU A 222 16.25 6.95 4.47
N GLU A 223 16.89 7.85 5.24
CA GLU A 223 18.14 8.48 4.81
C GLU A 223 19.27 7.46 4.71
N SER A 224 19.34 6.58 5.71
CA SER A 224 20.28 5.47 5.76
C SER A 224 20.02 4.45 4.63
N ALA A 225 18.75 4.12 4.37
CA ALA A 225 18.36 3.21 3.29
C ALA A 225 18.79 3.72 1.91
N LYS A 226 18.68 5.03 1.67
CA LYS A 226 19.00 5.68 0.39
C LYS A 226 20.48 6.00 0.18
N LYS A 227 21.32 5.90 1.22
CA LYS A 227 22.70 6.44 1.21
C LYS A 227 23.58 5.93 0.07
N GLY A 228 23.33 4.72 -0.43
CA GLY A 228 24.04 4.12 -1.56
C GLY A 228 23.17 3.86 -2.79
N TYR A 229 21.92 4.32 -2.78
CA TYR A 229 20.94 4.03 -3.82
C TYR A 229 21.16 4.93 -5.05
N ASP A 230 21.14 4.31 -6.24
CA ASP A 230 21.29 4.98 -7.52
C ASP A 230 20.01 4.83 -8.35
N ASP A 231 19.26 5.93 -8.50
CA ASP A 231 17.99 5.98 -9.22
C ASP A 231 18.13 5.61 -10.71
N ASP A 232 19.20 6.06 -11.37
CA ASP A 232 19.44 5.76 -12.78
C ASP A 232 19.77 4.27 -12.96
N LEU A 233 20.57 3.72 -12.04
CA LEU A 233 20.90 2.29 -12.03
C LEU A 233 19.65 1.44 -11.75
N PHE A 234 18.79 1.87 -10.84
CA PHE A 234 17.52 1.19 -10.55
C PHE A 234 16.67 1.10 -11.80
N GLU A 235 16.43 2.21 -12.51
CA GLU A 235 15.60 2.19 -13.71
C GLU A 235 16.18 1.29 -14.82
N VAL A 236 17.50 1.30 -15.02
CA VAL A 236 18.15 0.36 -15.95
C VAL A 236 17.91 -1.09 -15.55
N LYS A 237 18.09 -1.43 -14.27
CA LYS A 237 17.91 -2.80 -13.77
C LYS A 237 16.44 -3.24 -13.76
N LYS A 238 15.51 -2.33 -13.47
CA LYS A 238 14.06 -2.56 -13.53
C LYS A 238 13.65 -2.92 -14.94
N GLN A 239 14.06 -2.16 -15.95
CA GLN A 239 13.77 -2.47 -17.36
C GLN A 239 14.40 -3.81 -17.80
N GLU A 240 15.63 -4.10 -17.35
CA GLU A 240 16.26 -5.39 -17.60
C GLU A 240 15.50 -6.55 -16.95
N TRP A 241 15.04 -6.37 -15.70
CA TRP A 241 14.23 -7.34 -14.97
C TRP A 241 12.89 -7.58 -15.65
N ILE A 242 12.14 -6.52 -16.03
CA ILE A 242 10.85 -6.63 -16.74
C ILE A 242 11.04 -7.45 -18.02
N ARG A 243 12.00 -7.05 -18.85
CA ARG A 243 12.25 -7.69 -20.15
C ARG A 243 12.61 -9.17 -19.99
N LYS A 244 13.60 -9.48 -19.14
CA LYS A 244 14.05 -10.87 -18.92
C LYS A 244 12.93 -11.74 -18.34
N THR A 245 12.16 -11.18 -17.42
CA THR A 245 11.09 -11.92 -16.76
C THR A 245 9.98 -12.24 -17.75
N GLN A 246 9.52 -11.26 -18.53
CA GLN A 246 8.49 -11.48 -19.55
C GLN A 246 8.96 -12.48 -20.63
N GLU A 247 10.18 -12.33 -21.16
CA GLU A 247 10.75 -13.28 -22.13
C GLU A 247 10.78 -14.72 -21.59
N THR A 248 11.16 -14.88 -20.31
CA THR A 248 11.22 -16.19 -19.67
C THR A 248 9.83 -16.77 -19.44
N LEU A 249 8.86 -15.95 -19.05
CA LEU A 249 7.48 -16.39 -18.82
C LEU A 249 6.77 -16.77 -20.13
N ASP A 250 6.97 -16.01 -21.20
CA ASP A 250 6.44 -16.34 -22.52
C ASP A 250 7.05 -17.65 -23.04
N GLN A 251 8.38 -17.81 -22.94
CA GLN A 251 9.04 -19.07 -23.31
C GLN A 251 8.55 -20.26 -22.44
N ALA A 252 8.40 -20.04 -21.13
CA ALA A 252 7.91 -21.05 -20.21
C ALA A 252 6.50 -21.51 -20.55
N TYR A 253 5.63 -20.59 -20.97
CA TYR A 253 4.29 -20.91 -21.42
C TYR A 253 4.28 -21.69 -22.74
N GLU A 254 5.03 -21.23 -23.75
CA GLU A 254 5.10 -21.89 -25.07
C GLU A 254 5.68 -23.30 -25.01
N GLU A 255 6.71 -23.51 -24.19
CA GLU A 255 7.40 -24.79 -24.05
C GLU A 255 6.84 -25.67 -22.90
N GLY A 256 5.85 -25.18 -22.14
CA GLY A 256 5.24 -25.90 -21.03
C GLY A 256 6.22 -26.22 -19.89
N TRP A 257 7.01 -25.24 -19.45
CA TRP A 257 7.99 -25.41 -18.39
C TRP A 257 7.34 -25.72 -17.04
N GLN A 258 8.02 -26.54 -16.25
CA GLN A 258 7.72 -26.68 -14.82
C GLN A 258 8.18 -25.45 -14.05
N TRP A 259 7.47 -25.12 -12.97
CA TRP A 259 7.77 -23.97 -12.10
C TRP A 259 9.23 -23.95 -11.62
N SER A 260 9.78 -25.09 -11.23
CA SER A 260 11.18 -25.20 -10.78
C SER A 260 12.20 -24.71 -11.81
N ARG A 261 11.91 -24.91 -13.11
CA ARG A 261 12.73 -24.40 -14.22
C ARG A 261 12.56 -22.89 -14.38
N VAL A 262 11.33 -22.39 -14.31
CA VAL A 262 11.03 -20.93 -14.36
C VAL A 262 11.80 -20.23 -13.24
N ARG A 263 11.63 -20.70 -12.00
CA ARG A 263 12.30 -20.21 -10.80
C ARG A 263 13.82 -20.17 -10.94
N THR A 264 14.41 -21.28 -11.39
CA THR A 264 15.87 -21.37 -11.58
C THR A 264 16.37 -20.41 -12.66
N THR A 265 15.61 -20.24 -13.74
CA THR A 265 15.99 -19.38 -14.87
C THR A 265 15.90 -17.91 -14.50
N LEU A 266 14.86 -17.52 -13.75
CA LEU A 266 14.68 -16.17 -13.23
C LEU A 266 15.60 -15.85 -12.04
N GLY A 267 16.30 -16.85 -11.49
CA GLY A 267 17.14 -16.66 -10.31
C GLY A 267 16.35 -16.36 -9.03
N LEU A 268 15.05 -16.69 -8.99
CA LEU A 268 14.23 -16.54 -7.80
C LEU A 268 14.83 -17.41 -6.68
N GLY A 269 15.12 -16.78 -5.54
CA GLY A 269 15.96 -17.36 -4.47
C GLY A 269 15.55 -18.77 -4.01
N ASN A 270 16.49 -19.47 -3.37
CA ASN A 270 16.27 -20.82 -2.83
C ASN A 270 15.55 -20.83 -1.46
N SER A 271 14.68 -19.87 -1.20
CA SER A 271 13.95 -19.80 0.06
C SER A 271 13.07 -21.04 0.23
N GLN A 272 12.83 -21.44 1.48
CA GLN A 272 11.98 -22.59 1.79
C GLN A 272 10.55 -22.37 1.28
N ARG A 273 10.06 -21.13 1.28
CA ARG A 273 8.72 -20.76 0.84
C ARG A 273 8.55 -20.97 -0.67
N VAL A 274 9.49 -20.50 -1.49
CA VAL A 274 9.42 -20.67 -2.94
C VAL A 274 9.48 -22.15 -3.33
N LYS A 275 10.25 -22.97 -2.59
CA LYS A 275 10.32 -24.43 -2.83
C LYS A 275 9.00 -25.14 -2.60
N LEU A 276 8.12 -24.62 -1.74
CA LEU A 276 6.79 -25.22 -1.54
C LEU A 276 6.00 -25.24 -2.86
N LEU A 277 6.23 -24.28 -3.76
CA LEU A 277 5.55 -24.19 -5.05
C LEU A 277 6.09 -25.18 -6.11
N ASP A 278 7.26 -25.78 -5.91
CA ASP A 278 7.90 -26.67 -6.90
C ASP A 278 7.14 -28.01 -7.07
N ASP A 279 6.44 -28.47 -6.04
CA ASP A 279 5.83 -29.82 -5.98
C ASP A 279 4.31 -29.84 -6.28
N TRP A 280 3.72 -28.73 -6.76
CA TRP A 280 2.27 -28.49 -6.64
C TRP A 280 1.45 -28.53 -7.93
N LEU A 281 2.06 -28.72 -9.10
CA LEU A 281 1.30 -29.00 -10.32
C LEU A 281 0.95 -30.50 -10.39
N PRO A 282 -0.34 -30.88 -10.35
CA PRO A 282 -0.77 -32.26 -10.60
C PRO A 282 -0.32 -32.72 -11.99
N GLU A 283 -0.03 -34.01 -12.15
CA GLU A 283 0.32 -34.59 -13.45
C GLU A 283 -0.71 -34.20 -14.54
N GLY A 284 -0.24 -33.57 -15.62
CA GLY A 284 -1.05 -33.27 -16.80
C GLY A 284 -1.69 -31.87 -16.86
N GLN A 285 -1.48 -31.00 -15.86
CA GLN A 285 -1.88 -29.60 -15.96
C GLN A 285 -0.74 -28.70 -16.46
N GLN A 286 -1.07 -27.79 -17.37
CA GLN A 286 -0.15 -26.75 -17.83
C GLN A 286 -0.30 -25.50 -16.95
N PRO A 287 0.80 -24.85 -16.58
CA PRO A 287 0.74 -23.55 -15.92
C PRO A 287 0.01 -22.55 -16.81
N LYS A 288 -0.78 -21.65 -16.21
CA LYS A 288 -1.35 -20.53 -16.97
C LYS A 288 -0.23 -19.57 -17.37
N ARG A 289 -0.50 -18.78 -18.42
CA ARG A 289 0.35 -17.64 -18.75
C ARG A 289 0.32 -16.66 -17.58
N ILE A 290 1.47 -16.40 -16.98
CA ILE A 290 1.65 -15.37 -15.96
C ILE A 290 2.00 -14.07 -16.66
N GLU A 291 1.24 -13.02 -16.40
CA GLU A 291 1.52 -11.65 -16.84
C GLU A 291 1.91 -10.82 -15.61
N ILE A 292 2.93 -9.98 -15.79
CA ILE A 292 3.52 -9.15 -14.73
C ILE A 292 3.48 -7.68 -15.13
#